data_AF-A0A3B5LHZ6-F1
#
_entry.id   AF-A0A3B5LHZ6-F1
#
_cell.length_a   1.000
_cell.length_b   1.000
_cell.length_c   1.000
_cell.angle_alpha   90.00
_cell.angle_beta   90.00
_cell.angle_gamma   90.00
#
_symmetry.space_group_name_H-M   'P 1'
#
loop_
_entity.id
_entity.type
_entity.pdbx_description
1 polymer ?
#
loop_
_entity_poly.entity_id
_entity_poly.type
_entity_poly.pdbx_seq_one_letter_code
_entity_poly.pdbx_strand_id
1 'polypeptide(L)'
;MYFVNCGIFWHSVQLLLTSPAALPLSDVQCSSTEFKCLSGQCVLASMRCDGHPDCWDRSDEDGCTKPPVCTTKHRCPHSKECLVQEWLCDGDQDCKDGSDEKVLCDDQAQSVCSHLCINAAGSYKCECQPGFIMEADEYQCKITVYKRSLSQTYLLKPCVRADSVAVDWLARNLYWIDGVKSQIVAISLTKASVKSLDQSIILDEELDQPRSLALLPQKGLMFWTEIGNLVKIERAGMDGSERKAIVNTSLGWPGGITVDVLSERVFWTDERLNAIGVVQAVDKLSGKNRQVILKRPGQPFAIKVSFV
;
A
#
# COMPACT_ATOMS: atom_id res chain seq x y z
N MET A 1 -7.02 38.41 -69.71
CA MET A 1 -6.22 39.42 -68.99
C MET A 1 -4.95 38.70 -68.56
N TYR A 2 -3.79 38.99 -69.19
CA TYR A 2 -2.42 38.46 -68.90
C TYR A 2 -2.31 36.93 -68.65
N PHE A 3 -1.95 36.03 -69.58
CA PHE A 3 -0.65 35.85 -70.28
C PHE A 3 0.57 35.99 -69.33
N VAL A 4 1.56 35.07 -69.28
CA VAL A 4 2.27 34.40 -70.39
C VAL A 4 2.65 32.92 -70.09
N ASN A 5 2.83 32.09 -71.15
CA ASN A 5 3.46 30.74 -71.17
C ASN A 5 4.97 30.78 -70.76
N CYS A 6 5.78 29.72 -70.66
CA CYS A 6 5.98 28.41 -71.35
C CYS A 6 6.95 27.56 -70.45
N GLY A 7 7.35 26.30 -70.64
CA GLY A 7 7.19 25.30 -71.70
C GLY A 7 8.40 24.33 -71.75
N ILE A 8 8.13 23.02 -71.64
CA ILE A 8 8.63 21.92 -72.50
C ILE A 8 10.11 21.38 -72.41
N PHE A 9 10.17 20.06 -72.14
CA PHE A 9 11.10 18.97 -72.57
C PHE A 9 12.64 19.07 -72.68
N TRP A 10 13.28 18.09 -72.01
CA TRP A 10 14.29 17.10 -72.48
C TRP A 10 15.55 17.48 -73.31
N HIS A 11 16.67 16.89 -72.84
CA HIS A 11 17.86 16.41 -73.56
C HIS A 11 18.99 17.37 -74.04
N SER A 12 20.11 17.28 -73.30
CA SER A 12 21.41 16.75 -73.77
C SER A 12 22.59 17.69 -74.06
N VAL A 13 23.78 17.09 -73.87
CA VAL A 13 25.17 17.52 -74.25
C VAL A 13 25.79 18.58 -73.31
N GLN A 14 26.90 18.43 -72.55
CA GLN A 14 28.04 17.50 -72.37
C GLN A 14 29.37 18.30 -72.43
N LEU A 15 30.43 17.72 -71.84
CA LEU A 15 31.83 18.18 -71.74
C LEU A 15 32.04 19.24 -70.64
N LEU A 16 32.97 19.12 -69.69
CA LEU A 16 33.91 18.05 -69.24
C LEU A 16 33.93 18.08 -67.67
N LEU A 17 34.63 17.28 -66.86
CA LEU A 17 36.00 16.72 -66.89
C LEU A 17 36.07 15.38 -66.11
N THR A 18 36.98 14.53 -66.60
CA THR A 18 37.64 13.36 -65.98
C THR A 18 37.42 13.09 -64.49
N SER A 19 37.19 11.82 -64.14
CA SER A 19 37.59 11.27 -62.83
C SER A 19 39.11 11.32 -62.67
N PRO A 20 39.61 11.78 -61.51
CA PRO A 20 40.80 11.21 -60.91
C PRO A 20 40.50 10.66 -59.52
N ALA A 21 41.05 9.47 -59.27
CA ALA A 21 41.47 8.92 -57.97
C ALA A 21 40.56 9.10 -56.74
N ALA A 22 40.23 7.97 -56.11
CA ALA A 22 39.80 7.96 -54.71
C ALA A 22 40.80 8.76 -53.85
N LEU A 23 40.32 9.84 -53.22
CA LEU A 23 41.03 10.41 -52.09
C LEU A 23 40.90 9.42 -50.93
N PRO A 24 42.00 9.05 -50.26
CA PRO A 24 41.94 8.10 -49.17
C PRO A 24 41.07 8.68 -48.05
N LEU A 25 40.34 7.81 -47.36
CA LEU A 25 39.73 8.16 -46.08
C LEU A 25 40.83 8.80 -45.23
N SER A 26 40.67 10.08 -44.89
CA SER A 26 41.56 10.75 -43.95
C SER A 26 41.47 9.95 -42.66
N ASP A 27 42.54 9.22 -42.33
CA ASP A 27 42.55 8.34 -41.18
C ASP A 27 42.42 9.22 -39.93
N VAL A 28 41.18 9.36 -39.44
CA VAL A 28 40.87 10.15 -38.26
C VAL A 28 41.68 9.54 -37.12
N GLN A 29 42.80 10.17 -36.80
CA GLN A 29 43.63 9.79 -35.67
C GLN A 29 42.94 10.36 -34.44
N CYS A 30 42.07 9.55 -33.87
CA CYS A 30 41.61 9.73 -32.51
C CYS A 30 42.85 9.81 -31.58
N SER A 31 42.75 10.61 -30.53
CA SER A 31 43.78 10.69 -29.49
C SER A 31 44.10 9.30 -28.92
N SER A 32 45.27 9.12 -28.31
CA SER A 32 45.61 7.88 -27.58
C SER A 32 44.67 7.59 -26.39
N THR A 33 43.82 8.55 -26.03
CA THR A 33 42.78 8.48 -25.00
C THR A 33 41.37 8.25 -25.56
N GLU A 34 41.23 8.02 -26.87
CA GLU A 34 39.96 7.92 -27.58
C GLU A 34 39.84 6.59 -28.33
N PHE A 35 38.61 6.08 -28.45
CA PHE A 35 38.26 4.90 -29.24
C PHE A 35 37.62 5.34 -30.57
N LYS A 36 37.98 4.64 -31.64
CA LYS A 36 37.48 4.89 -33.00
C LYS A 36 36.35 3.93 -33.33
N CYS A 37 35.14 4.43 -33.48
CA CYS A 37 33.99 3.68 -33.94
C CYS A 37 34.19 3.20 -35.39
N LEU A 38 33.52 2.12 -35.79
CA LEU A 38 33.47 1.66 -37.20
C LEU A 38 32.84 2.71 -38.14
N SER A 39 31.90 3.52 -37.63
CA SER A 39 31.36 4.71 -38.32
C SER A 39 32.37 5.85 -38.54
N GLY A 40 33.57 5.77 -37.94
CA GLY A 40 34.67 6.71 -38.15
C GLY A 40 34.73 7.90 -37.17
N GLN A 41 33.78 8.01 -36.23
CA GLN A 41 33.85 9.00 -35.14
C GLN A 41 34.75 8.53 -33.99
N CYS A 42 35.25 9.48 -33.20
CA CYS A 42 36.05 9.22 -32.00
C CYS A 42 35.20 9.47 -30.75
N VAL A 43 35.08 8.47 -29.89
CA VAL A 43 34.52 8.59 -28.53
C VAL A 43 35.67 8.48 -27.51
N LEU A 44 35.45 8.84 -26.25
CA LEU A 44 36.49 8.64 -25.23
C LEU A 44 36.73 7.14 -25.02
N ALA A 45 37.97 6.71 -24.75
CA ALA A 45 38.28 5.30 -24.51
C ALA A 45 37.63 4.74 -23.23
N SER A 46 37.09 5.61 -22.37
CA SER A 46 36.23 5.26 -21.24
C SER A 46 34.80 4.91 -21.62
N MET A 47 34.33 5.39 -22.79
CA MET A 47 32.99 5.17 -23.36
C MET A 47 33.03 4.02 -24.37
N ARG A 48 33.76 2.96 -24.00
CA ARG A 48 33.86 1.72 -24.76
C ARG A 48 33.61 0.56 -23.81
N CYS A 49 32.57 -0.22 -24.07
CA CYS A 49 32.06 -1.24 -23.15
C CYS A 49 31.55 -0.66 -21.82
N ASP A 50 31.00 0.56 -21.83
CA ASP A 50 30.43 1.21 -20.63
C ASP A 50 28.92 0.94 -20.47
N GLY A 51 28.28 0.41 -21.50
CA GLY A 51 26.86 0.05 -21.53
C GLY A 51 25.97 1.03 -22.31
N HIS A 52 26.51 2.14 -22.81
CA HIS A 52 25.77 3.12 -23.62
C HIS A 52 26.25 3.14 -25.08
N PRO A 53 25.33 3.29 -26.05
CA PRO A 53 25.69 3.41 -27.46
C PRO A 53 26.03 4.88 -27.82
N ASP A 54 27.28 5.28 -27.60
CA ASP A 54 27.83 6.59 -27.99
C ASP A 54 28.26 6.62 -29.47
N CYS A 55 28.70 5.48 -30.03
CA CYS A 55 28.88 5.29 -31.45
C CYS A 55 27.52 5.22 -32.17
N TRP A 56 27.35 5.97 -33.26
CA TRP A 56 26.15 5.92 -34.13
C TRP A 56 25.85 4.51 -34.67
N ASP A 57 26.88 3.69 -34.84
CA ASP A 57 26.84 2.29 -35.29
C ASP A 57 27.00 1.28 -34.13
N ARG A 58 27.05 1.76 -32.87
CA ARG A 58 27.15 0.95 -31.64
C ARG A 58 28.37 0.01 -31.54
N SER A 59 29.47 0.36 -32.20
CA SER A 59 30.70 -0.45 -32.27
C SER A 59 31.68 -0.22 -31.11
N ASP A 60 31.36 0.71 -30.22
CA ASP A 60 31.86 0.86 -28.84
C ASP A 60 31.47 -0.31 -27.94
N GLU A 61 30.22 -0.75 -28.05
CA GLU A 61 29.62 -1.82 -27.23
C GLU A 61 29.75 -3.23 -27.84
N ASP A 62 30.40 -3.36 -29.00
CA ASP A 62 30.63 -4.65 -29.66
C ASP A 62 31.97 -5.31 -29.26
N GLY A 63 31.96 -6.64 -29.15
CA GLY A 63 33.15 -7.45 -28.82
C GLY A 63 33.68 -7.29 -27.38
N CYS A 64 32.87 -6.82 -26.43
CA CYS A 64 33.29 -6.58 -25.05
C CYS A 64 33.52 -7.88 -24.24
N THR A 65 34.72 -8.05 -23.67
CA THR A 65 35.12 -9.25 -22.91
C THR A 65 34.74 -9.23 -21.42
N LYS A 66 34.19 -8.12 -20.94
CA LYS A 66 33.61 -7.96 -19.61
C LYS A 66 32.17 -7.45 -19.77
N PRO A 67 31.21 -7.91 -18.96
CA PRO A 67 29.86 -7.35 -18.98
C PRO A 67 29.92 -5.87 -18.58
N PRO A 68 29.12 -4.98 -19.19
CA PRO A 68 29.11 -3.57 -18.85
C PRO A 68 28.74 -3.39 -17.38
N VAL A 69 29.47 -2.49 -16.71
CA VAL A 69 29.25 -2.17 -15.30
C VAL A 69 28.30 -0.98 -15.27
N CYS A 70 27.00 -1.24 -15.12
CA CYS A 70 26.02 -0.15 -14.97
C CYS A 70 26.46 0.75 -13.81
N THR A 71 26.79 2.00 -14.13
CA THR A 71 27.08 3.06 -13.14
C THR A 71 25.80 3.48 -12.41
N THR A 72 24.66 3.31 -13.07
CA THR A 72 23.31 3.39 -12.53
C THR A 72 22.91 2.04 -11.91
N LYS A 73 22.04 2.06 -10.89
CA LYS A 73 21.71 0.87 -10.09
C LYS A 73 20.76 -0.12 -10.78
N HIS A 74 20.27 0.17 -11.98
CA HIS A 74 19.15 -0.53 -12.61
C HIS A 74 19.53 -1.09 -13.98
N ARG A 75 19.12 -2.34 -14.22
CA ARG A 75 19.45 -3.12 -15.41
C ARG A 75 18.26 -4.00 -15.79
N CYS A 76 17.90 -4.02 -17.08
CA CYS A 76 16.82 -4.86 -17.58
C CYS A 76 17.11 -6.35 -17.29
N PRO A 77 16.19 -7.10 -16.63
CA PRO A 77 16.45 -8.47 -16.16
C PRO A 77 16.79 -9.45 -17.29
N HIS A 78 16.16 -9.30 -18.46
CA HIS A 78 16.33 -10.22 -19.58
C HIS A 78 17.24 -9.69 -20.69
N SER A 79 17.18 -8.40 -21.04
CA SER A 79 17.98 -7.84 -22.15
C SER A 79 19.38 -7.37 -21.73
N LYS A 80 19.68 -7.28 -20.42
CA LYS A 80 20.96 -6.85 -19.85
C LYS A 80 21.39 -5.40 -20.14
N GLU A 81 20.53 -4.62 -20.77
CA GLU A 81 20.66 -3.18 -20.99
C GLU A 81 20.63 -2.43 -19.64
N CYS A 82 21.45 -1.38 -19.48
CA CYS A 82 21.47 -0.54 -18.28
C CYS A 82 20.51 0.64 -18.48
N LEU A 83 19.74 1.01 -17.45
CA LEU A 83 18.83 2.16 -17.50
C LEU A 83 19.27 3.25 -16.51
N VAL A 84 19.01 4.51 -16.86
CA VAL A 84 19.11 5.64 -15.95
C VAL A 84 17.88 5.70 -15.04
N GLN A 85 17.97 6.36 -13.88
CA GLN A 85 16.88 6.32 -12.89
C GLN A 85 15.62 7.04 -13.40
N GLU A 86 15.82 8.01 -14.30
CA GLU A 86 14.79 8.79 -14.97
C GLU A 86 13.99 7.97 -16.01
N TRP A 87 14.49 6.81 -16.43
CA TRP A 87 13.87 5.87 -17.39
C TRP A 87 13.31 4.63 -16.67
N LEU A 88 12.99 4.77 -15.38
CA LEU A 88 12.06 3.88 -14.71
C LEU A 88 10.80 4.68 -14.45
N CYS A 89 9.67 4.15 -14.90
CA CYS A 89 8.34 4.62 -14.53
C CYS A 89 7.98 5.99 -15.12
N ASP A 90 8.52 6.29 -16.31
CA ASP A 90 8.22 7.52 -17.06
C ASP A 90 7.08 7.36 -18.08
N GLY A 91 6.63 6.11 -18.31
CA GLY A 91 5.53 5.74 -19.20
C GLY A 91 5.97 5.22 -20.57
N ASP A 92 7.27 5.27 -20.90
CA ASP A 92 7.83 4.73 -22.14
C ASP A 92 8.48 3.34 -21.91
N GLN A 93 8.60 2.53 -22.98
CA GLN A 93 9.10 1.16 -22.87
C GLN A 93 10.57 1.06 -23.34
N ASP A 94 11.52 1.26 -22.44
CA ASP A 94 12.96 1.21 -22.72
C ASP A 94 13.56 -0.19 -22.60
N CYS A 95 13.12 -1.00 -21.63
CA CYS A 95 13.41 -2.43 -21.59
C CYS A 95 12.56 -3.18 -22.61
N LYS A 96 13.19 -4.09 -23.39
CA LYS A 96 12.49 -4.90 -24.42
C LYS A 96 11.36 -5.79 -23.90
N ASP A 97 11.35 -6.13 -22.62
CA ASP A 97 10.28 -6.86 -21.92
C ASP A 97 9.27 -5.93 -21.21
N GLY A 98 9.57 -4.63 -21.14
CA GLY A 98 8.83 -3.59 -20.43
C GLY A 98 8.82 -3.84 -18.92
N SER A 99 9.95 -4.24 -18.35
CA SER A 99 10.12 -4.54 -16.92
C SER A 99 10.40 -3.30 -16.06
N ASP A 100 10.96 -2.26 -16.68
CA ASP A 100 10.97 -0.86 -16.24
C ASP A 100 9.58 -0.40 -15.77
N GLU A 101 8.56 -0.52 -16.62
CA GLU A 101 7.24 0.08 -16.40
C GLU A 101 6.25 -0.75 -15.56
N LYS A 102 6.61 -1.96 -15.12
CA LYS A 102 5.61 -2.95 -14.61
C LYS A 102 5.75 -3.35 -13.16
N VAL A 103 6.87 -3.06 -12.49
CA VAL A 103 7.18 -3.66 -11.16
C VAL A 103 7.67 -2.63 -10.13
N LEU A 104 8.14 -1.45 -10.55
CA LEU A 104 8.74 -0.45 -9.66
C LEU A 104 8.01 0.91 -9.65
N CYS A 105 6.85 1.00 -10.31
CA CYS A 105 6.21 2.25 -10.73
C CYS A 105 5.00 2.69 -9.93
N ASP A 106 4.77 2.08 -8.78
CA ASP A 106 3.70 2.47 -7.87
C ASP A 106 4.30 2.82 -6.50
N ASP A 107 4.12 4.08 -6.09
CA ASP A 107 4.38 4.55 -4.72
C ASP A 107 3.43 3.87 -3.69
N GLN A 108 2.54 2.99 -4.13
CA GLN A 108 1.89 1.95 -3.33
C GLN A 108 2.61 0.60 -3.43
N ALA A 109 3.89 0.57 -3.03
CA ALA A 109 4.62 -0.66 -2.72
C ALA A 109 4.06 -1.37 -1.46
N GLN A 110 2.81 -1.84 -1.54
CA GLN A 110 2.18 -2.72 -0.56
C GLN A 110 2.38 -4.20 -0.94
N SER A 111 2.64 -5.04 0.07
CA SER A 111 2.59 -6.50 -0.01
C SER A 111 3.66 -7.21 -0.87
N VAL A 112 4.94 -6.91 -0.64
CA VAL A 112 6.01 -7.93 -0.81
C VAL A 112 6.19 -8.75 0.47
N CYS A 113 6.07 -8.12 1.65
CA CYS A 113 6.02 -8.76 2.95
C CYS A 113 4.71 -8.34 3.65
N SER A 114 4.04 -9.25 4.36
CA SER A 114 2.79 -8.93 5.09
C SER A 114 3.00 -8.05 6.33
N HIS A 115 4.24 -7.95 6.82
CA HIS A 115 4.61 -7.16 8.01
C HIS A 115 5.87 -6.31 7.76
N LEU A 116 7.03 -6.73 8.24
CA LEU A 116 8.26 -5.94 8.16
C LEU A 116 9.11 -6.45 7.00
N CYS A 117 9.56 -5.55 6.12
CA CYS A 117 10.57 -5.85 5.11
C CYS A 117 11.92 -5.31 5.57
N ILE A 118 12.96 -6.14 5.52
CA ILE A 118 14.33 -5.78 5.92
C ILE A 118 15.26 -6.00 4.72
N ASN A 119 15.93 -4.94 4.29
CA ASN A 119 16.90 -5.01 3.20
C ASN A 119 18.15 -5.80 3.64
N ALA A 120 18.59 -6.72 2.79
CA ALA A 120 19.78 -7.54 2.98
C ALA A 120 20.78 -7.28 1.83
N ALA A 121 22.01 -7.77 1.95
CA ALA A 121 23.04 -7.56 0.93
C ALA A 121 22.72 -8.32 -0.37
N GLY A 122 22.11 -7.62 -1.33
CA GLY A 122 21.68 -8.19 -2.62
C GLY A 122 20.28 -8.79 -2.64
N SER A 123 19.49 -8.65 -1.57
CA SER A 123 18.11 -9.14 -1.47
C SER A 123 17.32 -8.38 -0.41
N TYR A 124 16.10 -8.82 -0.11
CA TYR A 124 15.35 -8.43 1.09
C TYR A 124 14.88 -9.69 1.82
N LYS A 125 14.50 -9.54 3.09
CA LYS A 125 13.96 -10.59 3.94
C LYS A 125 12.77 -10.03 4.71
N CYS A 126 11.66 -10.77 4.75
CA CYS A 126 10.53 -10.41 5.61
C CYS A 126 10.80 -10.79 7.08
N GLU A 127 10.20 -10.08 8.02
CA GLU A 127 10.12 -10.47 9.43
C GLU A 127 8.73 -10.17 10.01
N CYS A 128 8.33 -10.97 11.00
CA CYS A 128 7.01 -10.90 11.60
C CYS A 128 7.01 -10.10 12.91
N GLN A 129 5.96 -9.33 13.14
CA GLN A 129 5.73 -8.67 14.42
C GLN A 129 5.58 -9.71 15.57
N PRO A 130 5.91 -9.37 16.83
CA PRO A 130 5.77 -10.29 17.95
C PRO A 130 4.37 -10.89 18.09
N GLY A 131 4.28 -12.21 18.25
CA GLY A 131 3.01 -12.95 18.28
C GLY A 131 2.57 -13.50 16.92
N PHE A 132 3.39 -13.32 15.87
CA PHE A 132 3.20 -13.92 14.56
C PHE A 132 4.42 -14.77 14.18
N ILE A 133 4.20 -15.77 13.33
CA ILE A 133 5.21 -16.63 12.72
C ILE A 133 5.15 -16.51 11.20
N MET A 134 6.29 -16.72 10.57
CA MET A 134 6.41 -16.76 9.11
C MET A 134 5.77 -18.03 8.57
N GLU A 135 4.98 -17.91 7.51
CA GLU A 135 4.46 -19.03 6.73
C GLU A 135 5.53 -19.58 5.78
N ALA A 136 5.25 -20.74 5.18
CA ALA A 136 6.18 -21.44 4.29
C ALA A 136 6.48 -20.72 2.97
N ASP A 137 5.78 -19.61 2.68
CA ASP A 137 6.05 -18.73 1.55
C ASP A 137 7.13 -17.68 1.82
N GLU A 138 7.61 -17.55 3.07
CA GLU A 138 8.57 -16.53 3.54
C GLU A 138 8.08 -15.07 3.48
N TYR A 139 6.88 -14.81 2.96
CA TYR A 139 6.32 -13.47 2.77
C TYR A 139 5.16 -13.16 3.72
N GLN A 140 4.38 -14.17 4.13
CA GLN A 140 3.21 -14.01 5.00
C GLN A 140 3.51 -14.32 6.47
N CYS A 141 2.86 -13.58 7.36
CA CYS A 141 2.96 -13.73 8.81
C CYS A 141 1.61 -14.08 9.44
N LYS A 142 1.53 -15.24 10.08
CA LYS A 142 0.31 -15.74 10.73
C LYS A 142 0.41 -15.71 12.25
N ILE A 143 -0.71 -15.42 12.91
CA ILE A 143 -0.77 -15.35 14.37
C ILE A 143 -0.48 -16.70 15.03
N THR A 144 0.46 -16.74 15.98
CA THR A 144 0.62 -17.89 16.87
C THR A 144 -0.42 -17.84 17.97
N VAL A 145 -1.54 -18.54 17.76
CA VAL A 145 -2.43 -18.90 18.87
C VAL A 145 -1.71 -19.91 19.74
N TYR A 146 -0.96 -19.43 20.73
CA TYR A 146 -0.52 -20.25 21.84
C TYR A 146 -1.76 -20.83 22.52
N LYS A 147 -2.08 -22.11 22.26
CA LYS A 147 -3.05 -22.90 23.03
C LYS A 147 -2.50 -23.16 24.43
N ARG A 148 -2.27 -22.11 25.21
CA ARG A 148 -2.19 -22.21 26.66
C ARG A 148 -3.62 -22.48 27.12
N SER A 149 -3.90 -23.75 27.37
CA SER A 149 -5.16 -24.22 27.95
C SER A 149 -5.27 -23.83 29.43
N LEU A 150 -5.14 -22.53 29.71
CA LEU A 150 -5.54 -21.92 30.97
C LEU A 150 -7.02 -21.61 30.85
N SER A 151 -7.85 -22.61 31.18
CA SER A 151 -9.31 -22.47 31.24
C SER A 151 -9.71 -21.62 32.45
N GLN A 152 -9.41 -20.32 32.41
CA GLN A 152 -9.81 -19.38 33.45
C GLN A 152 -11.22 -18.85 33.15
N THR A 153 -12.21 -19.56 33.68
CA THR A 153 -13.63 -19.20 33.51
C THR A 153 -14.01 -18.09 34.49
N TYR A 154 -14.22 -16.87 33.97
CA TYR A 154 -14.73 -15.75 34.74
C TYR A 154 -16.27 -15.76 34.71
N LEU A 155 -16.91 -16.04 35.84
CA LEU A 155 -18.37 -16.08 35.93
C LEU A 155 -18.92 -14.66 36.19
N LEU A 156 -19.33 -13.99 35.12
CA LEU A 156 -20.09 -12.73 35.24
C LEU A 156 -21.46 -13.00 35.90
N LYS A 157 -22.06 -11.95 36.49
CA LYS A 157 -23.35 -12.02 37.21
C LYS A 157 -24.42 -12.70 36.35
N PRO A 158 -25.29 -13.58 36.88
CA PRO A 158 -26.17 -14.48 36.10
C PRO A 158 -27.30 -13.80 35.28
N CYS A 159 -27.26 -12.49 35.08
CA CYS A 159 -28.22 -11.74 34.28
C CYS A 159 -27.50 -10.58 33.58
N VAL A 160 -26.67 -10.92 32.60
CA VAL A 160 -25.98 -9.98 31.70
C VAL A 160 -26.24 -10.44 30.28
N ARG A 161 -26.95 -9.64 29.48
CA ARG A 161 -27.01 -9.82 28.03
C ARG A 161 -25.85 -9.04 27.41
N ALA A 162 -24.71 -9.70 27.26
CA ALA A 162 -23.55 -9.12 26.61
C ALA A 162 -23.76 -9.12 25.09
N ASP A 163 -24.26 -8.01 24.54
CA ASP A 163 -24.49 -7.88 23.09
C ASP A 163 -23.17 -7.68 22.31
N SER A 164 -22.15 -7.12 22.97
CA SER A 164 -20.77 -7.04 22.44
C SER A 164 -19.75 -7.04 23.56
N VAL A 165 -18.55 -7.56 23.28
CA VAL A 165 -17.41 -7.63 24.21
C VAL A 165 -16.14 -7.14 23.51
N ALA A 166 -15.26 -6.47 24.25
CA ALA A 166 -13.95 -6.04 23.76
C ALA A 166 -12.90 -6.11 24.89
N VAL A 167 -11.65 -6.41 24.54
CA VAL A 167 -10.58 -6.65 25.53
C VAL A 167 -9.49 -5.60 25.40
N ASP A 168 -9.16 -4.97 26.52
CA ASP A 168 -7.93 -4.22 26.70
C ASP A 168 -6.80 -5.18 27.07
N TRP A 169 -5.93 -5.48 26.11
CA TRP A 169 -4.77 -6.34 26.31
C TRP A 169 -3.61 -5.66 27.04
N LEU A 170 -3.56 -4.32 27.08
CA LEU A 170 -2.53 -3.55 27.77
C LEU A 170 -2.82 -3.48 29.27
N ALA A 171 -4.00 -2.98 29.64
CA ALA A 171 -4.39 -2.83 31.05
C ALA A 171 -5.05 -4.08 31.66
N ARG A 172 -5.24 -5.16 30.87
CA ARG A 172 -5.90 -6.41 31.29
C ARG A 172 -7.33 -6.19 31.78
N ASN A 173 -8.12 -5.43 31.02
CA ASN A 173 -9.52 -5.17 31.31
C ASN A 173 -10.42 -5.78 30.23
N LEU A 174 -11.59 -6.26 30.62
CA LEU A 174 -12.67 -6.69 29.71
C LEU A 174 -13.79 -5.66 29.77
N TYR A 175 -14.20 -5.16 28.61
CA TYR A 175 -15.33 -4.26 28.43
C TYR A 175 -16.47 -4.99 27.71
N TRP A 176 -17.72 -4.67 28.04
CA TRP A 176 -18.89 -5.18 27.33
C TRP A 176 -20.05 -4.20 27.37
N ILE A 177 -20.96 -4.38 26.41
CA ILE A 177 -22.27 -3.73 26.39
C ILE A 177 -23.27 -4.65 27.09
N ASP A 178 -23.94 -4.15 28.13
CA ASP A 178 -25.12 -4.80 28.72
C ASP A 178 -26.38 -4.24 28.04
N GLY A 179 -26.91 -5.00 27.09
CA GLY A 179 -28.05 -4.59 26.26
C GLY A 179 -29.41 -4.62 26.97
N VAL A 180 -29.52 -5.15 28.19
CA VAL A 180 -30.75 -5.03 28.99
C VAL A 180 -30.84 -3.65 29.64
N LYS A 181 -29.69 -3.12 30.08
CA LYS A 181 -29.59 -1.85 30.78
C LYS A 181 -29.15 -0.68 29.91
N SER A 182 -28.72 -0.94 28.68
CA SER A 182 -28.05 0.02 27.79
C SER A 182 -26.88 0.72 28.50
N GLN A 183 -25.94 -0.07 29.04
CA GLN A 183 -24.74 0.45 29.72
C GLN A 183 -23.47 -0.19 29.14
N ILE A 184 -22.37 0.57 29.14
CA ILE A 184 -21.01 0.06 28.89
C ILE A 184 -20.33 -0.14 30.25
N VAL A 185 -19.84 -1.35 30.46
CA VAL A 185 -19.30 -1.82 31.74
C VAL A 185 -17.94 -2.49 31.51
N ALA A 186 -17.05 -2.34 32.50
CA ALA A 186 -15.71 -2.89 32.48
C ALA A 186 -15.39 -3.70 33.74
N ILE A 187 -14.41 -4.59 33.63
CA ILE A 187 -13.92 -5.39 34.75
C ILE A 187 -12.43 -5.70 34.57
N SER A 188 -11.66 -5.64 35.66
CA SER A 188 -10.23 -5.98 35.59
C SER A 188 -10.01 -7.49 35.71
N LEU A 189 -9.27 -8.05 34.76
CA LEU A 189 -8.87 -9.46 34.70
C LEU A 189 -7.59 -9.74 35.48
N THR A 190 -7.01 -8.72 36.13
CA THR A 190 -5.80 -8.84 36.97
C THR A 190 -6.00 -9.72 38.20
N LYS A 191 -7.24 -9.85 38.70
CA LYS A 191 -7.59 -10.68 39.86
C LYS A 191 -7.78 -12.14 39.44
N ALA A 192 -7.19 -13.06 40.20
CA ALA A 192 -7.32 -14.51 39.94
C ALA A 192 -8.78 -15.01 40.01
N SER A 193 -9.56 -14.46 40.95
CA SER A 193 -11.00 -14.67 41.10
C SER A 193 -11.70 -13.31 41.07
N VAL A 194 -12.55 -13.12 40.06
CA VAL A 194 -13.29 -11.88 39.84
C VAL A 194 -14.71 -12.04 40.40
N LYS A 195 -15.20 -11.07 41.17
CA LYS A 195 -16.55 -11.04 41.72
C LYS A 195 -17.43 -10.08 40.92
N SER A 196 -18.74 -10.27 40.96
CA SER A 196 -19.71 -9.36 40.32
C SER A 196 -19.72 -7.94 40.88
N LEU A 197 -19.12 -7.71 42.05
CA LEU A 197 -18.90 -6.40 42.66
C LEU A 197 -17.64 -5.67 42.14
N ASP A 198 -16.77 -6.35 41.38
CA ASP A 198 -15.60 -5.74 40.74
C ASP A 198 -15.95 -5.03 39.41
N GLN A 199 -17.24 -4.98 39.05
CA GLN A 199 -17.75 -4.33 37.84
C GLN A 199 -17.77 -2.81 38.00
N SER A 200 -17.14 -2.11 37.05
CA SER A 200 -17.22 -0.66 36.92
C SER A 200 -18.19 -0.32 35.78
N ILE A 201 -19.19 0.52 36.07
CA ILE A 201 -20.00 1.18 35.04
C ILE A 201 -19.13 2.29 34.46
N ILE A 202 -18.98 2.32 33.14
CA ILE A 202 -18.16 3.31 32.41
C ILE A 202 -19.07 4.35 31.77
N LEU A 203 -20.20 3.92 31.20
CA LEU A 203 -21.27 4.79 30.70
C LEU A 203 -22.62 4.10 30.93
N ASP A 204 -23.58 4.81 31.50
CA ASP A 204 -24.99 4.43 31.68
C ASP A 204 -25.98 5.55 31.28
N GLU A 205 -25.53 6.79 31.18
CA GLU A 205 -26.33 7.93 30.70
C GLU A 205 -26.42 7.99 29.16
N GLU A 206 -27.56 8.43 28.63
CA GLU A 206 -27.81 8.71 27.19
C GLU A 206 -27.39 7.60 26.19
N LEU A 207 -27.47 6.34 26.60
CA LEU A 207 -27.27 5.17 25.73
C LEU A 207 -28.62 4.53 25.39
N ASP A 208 -28.92 4.39 24.10
CA ASP A 208 -30.18 3.80 23.62
C ASP A 208 -29.92 2.70 22.59
N GLN A 209 -29.94 1.45 23.05
CA GLN A 209 -29.61 0.27 22.24
C GLN A 209 -28.20 0.34 21.59
N PRO A 210 -27.12 0.48 22.39
CA PRO A 210 -25.76 0.25 21.92
C PRO A 210 -25.60 -1.21 21.47
N ARG A 211 -24.91 -1.46 20.35
CA ARG A 211 -24.90 -2.76 19.66
C ARG A 211 -23.53 -3.41 19.55
N SER A 212 -22.50 -2.67 19.14
CA SER A 212 -21.14 -3.19 18.96
C SER A 212 -20.11 -2.27 19.58
N LEU A 213 -19.07 -2.84 20.19
CA LEU A 213 -18.01 -2.13 20.90
C LEU A 213 -16.63 -2.48 20.33
N ALA A 214 -15.80 -1.48 20.09
CA ALA A 214 -14.39 -1.65 19.76
C ALA A 214 -13.51 -0.72 20.60
N LEU A 215 -12.29 -1.15 20.90
CA LEU A 215 -11.33 -0.43 21.74
C LEU A 215 -10.06 -0.08 20.95
N LEU A 216 -9.42 1.01 21.33
CA LEU A 216 -8.08 1.40 20.91
C LEU A 216 -7.20 1.67 22.15
N PRO A 217 -6.72 0.61 22.85
CA PRO A 217 -6.01 0.74 24.12
C PRO A 217 -4.78 1.65 24.07
N GLN A 218 -4.04 1.65 22.95
CA GLN A 218 -2.85 2.52 22.74
C GLN A 218 -3.17 4.03 22.80
N LYS A 219 -4.43 4.43 22.64
CA LYS A 219 -4.89 5.82 22.73
C LYS A 219 -5.90 6.03 23.87
N GLY A 220 -6.21 4.98 24.64
CA GLY A 220 -7.23 5.03 25.69
C GLY A 220 -8.64 5.35 25.19
N LEU A 221 -8.98 5.01 23.93
CA LEU A 221 -10.28 5.34 23.33
C LEU A 221 -11.16 4.09 23.14
N MET A 222 -12.48 4.27 23.27
CA MET A 222 -13.50 3.29 22.92
C MET A 222 -14.51 3.87 21.93
N PHE A 223 -15.09 2.99 21.11
CA PHE A 223 -16.01 3.32 20.03
C PHE A 223 -17.18 2.35 20.03
N TRP A 224 -18.41 2.85 19.85
CA TRP A 224 -19.59 2.00 19.77
C TRP A 224 -20.61 2.48 18.74
N THR A 225 -21.43 1.53 18.29
CA THR A 225 -22.58 1.76 17.41
C THR A 225 -23.87 1.76 18.23
N GLU A 226 -24.78 2.69 17.93
CA GLU A 226 -26.06 2.84 18.61
C GLU A 226 -27.21 2.87 17.60
N ILE A 227 -28.27 2.09 17.87
CA ILE A 227 -29.40 1.88 16.94
C ILE A 227 -30.78 2.28 17.52
N GLY A 228 -30.80 2.99 18.64
CA GLY A 228 -32.01 3.51 19.27
C GLY A 228 -32.66 4.67 18.52
N ASN A 229 -33.34 5.54 19.25
CA ASN A 229 -34.09 6.68 18.70
C ASN A 229 -33.20 7.65 17.91
N LEU A 230 -31.93 7.80 18.33
CA LEU A 230 -30.92 8.62 17.66
C LEU A 230 -29.77 7.72 17.19
N VAL A 231 -29.88 7.20 15.97
CA VAL A 231 -28.82 6.35 15.39
C VAL A 231 -27.51 7.14 15.26
N LYS A 232 -26.48 6.71 15.99
CA LYS A 232 -25.17 7.38 16.06
C LYS A 232 -24.03 6.38 16.22
N ILE A 233 -22.83 6.85 15.89
CA ILE A 233 -21.56 6.21 16.23
C ILE A 233 -20.81 7.20 17.10
N GLU A 234 -20.41 6.77 18.29
CA GLU A 234 -19.77 7.60 19.29
C GLU A 234 -18.38 7.08 19.64
N ARG A 235 -17.57 7.98 20.19
CA ARG A 235 -16.32 7.67 20.87
C ARG A 235 -16.30 8.29 22.26
N ALA A 236 -15.53 7.70 23.15
CA ALA A 236 -15.15 8.26 24.45
C ALA A 236 -13.75 7.77 24.83
N GLY A 237 -13.19 8.31 25.91
CA GLY A 237 -12.14 7.64 26.66
C GLY A 237 -12.64 6.30 27.21
N MET A 238 -11.71 5.37 27.45
CA MET A 238 -11.99 4.05 28.05
C MET A 238 -12.37 4.13 29.54
N ASP A 239 -12.40 5.33 30.09
CA ASP A 239 -12.91 5.74 31.40
C ASP A 239 -14.29 6.45 31.33
N GLY A 240 -14.85 6.63 30.12
CA GLY A 240 -16.10 7.34 29.87
C GLY A 240 -15.94 8.84 29.58
N SER A 241 -14.73 9.40 29.69
CA SER A 241 -14.46 10.83 29.46
C SER A 241 -14.55 11.22 27.97
N GLU A 242 -14.57 12.53 27.69
CA GLU A 242 -14.55 13.08 26.31
C GLU A 242 -15.56 12.46 25.31
N ARG A 243 -16.74 12.05 25.79
CA ARG A 243 -17.79 11.47 24.93
C ARG A 243 -18.16 12.41 23.78
N LYS A 244 -18.16 11.86 22.56
CA LYS A 244 -18.44 12.60 21.34
C LYS A 244 -19.03 11.70 20.24
N ALA A 245 -20.13 12.12 19.64
CA ALA A 245 -20.61 11.55 18.38
C ALA A 245 -19.64 11.86 17.23
N ILE A 246 -19.15 10.81 16.56
CA ILE A 246 -18.30 10.92 15.37
C ILE A 246 -19.09 10.77 14.07
N VAL A 247 -20.21 10.05 14.07
CA VAL A 247 -21.14 9.98 12.95
C VAL A 247 -22.57 10.00 13.49
N ASN A 248 -23.38 10.94 13.01
CA ASN A 248 -24.78 11.16 13.43
C ASN A 248 -25.73 11.45 12.25
N THR A 249 -25.25 11.28 11.02
CA THR A 249 -25.99 11.58 9.78
C THR A 249 -25.85 10.44 8.79
N SER A 250 -26.88 10.23 7.95
CA SER A 250 -26.88 9.20 6.91
C SER A 250 -26.47 7.81 7.42
N LEU A 251 -26.99 7.40 8.58
CA LEU A 251 -26.89 6.05 9.12
C LEU A 251 -28.23 5.34 8.92
N GLY A 252 -28.17 4.06 8.56
CA GLY A 252 -29.28 3.13 8.59
C GLY A 252 -29.29 2.43 9.94
N TRP A 253 -28.82 1.19 9.97
CA TRP A 253 -28.65 0.39 11.19
C TRP A 253 -27.18 -0.04 11.30
N PRO A 254 -26.32 0.75 11.95
CA PRO A 254 -24.93 0.36 12.18
C PRO A 254 -24.87 -0.93 13.01
N GLY A 255 -24.09 -1.89 12.51
CA GLY A 255 -23.88 -3.22 13.08
C GLY A 255 -22.54 -3.29 13.80
N GLY A 256 -21.71 -4.25 13.39
CA GLY A 256 -20.36 -4.44 13.90
C GLY A 256 -19.45 -3.24 13.62
N ILE A 257 -18.60 -2.93 14.59
CA ILE A 257 -17.56 -1.89 14.50
C ILE A 257 -16.19 -2.49 14.76
N THR A 258 -15.18 -1.97 14.07
CA THR A 258 -13.78 -2.32 14.30
C THR A 258 -12.90 -1.09 14.08
N VAL A 259 -11.79 -1.00 14.80
CA VAL A 259 -10.86 0.13 14.74
C VAL A 259 -9.55 -0.38 14.21
N ASP A 260 -9.02 0.29 13.19
CA ASP A 260 -7.67 0.04 12.74
C ASP A 260 -6.68 0.97 13.44
N VAL A 261 -5.61 0.37 13.94
CA VAL A 261 -4.52 1.03 14.62
C VAL A 261 -3.63 1.80 13.62
N LEU A 262 -3.39 1.23 12.43
CA LEU A 262 -2.40 1.77 11.47
C LEU A 262 -2.97 2.85 10.54
N SER A 263 -4.13 2.62 9.89
CA SER A 263 -4.76 3.61 8.99
C SER A 263 -5.53 4.71 9.72
N GLU A 264 -5.49 4.72 11.06
CA GLU A 264 -6.16 5.68 11.93
C GLU A 264 -7.69 5.79 11.75
N ARG A 265 -8.34 4.71 11.28
CA ARG A 265 -9.74 4.70 10.88
C ARG A 265 -10.63 3.79 11.72
N VAL A 266 -11.88 4.21 11.86
CA VAL A 266 -12.97 3.41 12.43
C VAL A 266 -13.80 2.87 11.26
N PHE A 267 -13.95 1.56 11.20
CA PHE A 267 -14.74 0.86 10.20
C PHE A 267 -16.01 0.28 10.83
N TRP A 268 -17.15 0.40 10.15
CA TRP A 268 -18.40 -0.21 10.61
C TRP A 268 -19.20 -0.78 9.46
N THR A 269 -20.05 -1.75 9.79
CA THR A 269 -21.10 -2.23 8.89
C THR A 269 -22.37 -1.44 9.12
N ASP A 270 -23.15 -1.22 8.08
CA ASP A 270 -24.53 -0.74 8.19
C ASP A 270 -25.44 -1.70 7.43
N GLU A 271 -26.44 -2.25 8.12
CA GLU A 271 -27.32 -3.30 7.60
C GLU A 271 -28.50 -2.76 6.78
N ARG A 272 -28.87 -1.48 6.95
CA ARG A 272 -30.08 -0.90 6.34
C ARG A 272 -29.84 0.31 5.45
N LEU A 273 -28.64 0.91 5.47
CA LEU A 273 -28.34 2.03 4.59
C LEU A 273 -28.55 1.64 3.11
N ASN A 274 -29.38 2.44 2.42
CA ASN A 274 -29.77 2.24 1.03
C ASN A 274 -30.33 0.83 0.72
N ALA A 275 -30.93 0.15 1.71
CA ALA A 275 -31.55 -1.19 1.63
C ALA A 275 -30.64 -2.36 1.18
N ILE A 276 -29.33 -2.11 1.03
CA ILE A 276 -28.39 -3.05 0.40
C ILE A 276 -27.15 -3.31 1.30
N GLY A 277 -27.04 -2.55 2.38
CA GLY A 277 -25.92 -2.58 3.32
C GLY A 277 -24.64 -1.96 2.75
N VAL A 278 -23.78 -1.49 3.66
CA VAL A 278 -22.46 -0.94 3.32
C VAL A 278 -21.42 -1.27 4.38
N VAL A 279 -20.14 -1.20 4.00
CA VAL A 279 -19.03 -0.99 4.92
C VAL A 279 -18.51 0.42 4.71
N GLN A 280 -18.31 1.16 5.79
CA GLN A 280 -17.82 2.54 5.76
C GLN A 280 -16.65 2.74 6.71
N ALA A 281 -15.86 3.78 6.44
CA ALA A 281 -14.73 4.19 7.27
C ALA A 281 -14.75 5.70 7.52
N VAL A 282 -14.31 6.13 8.71
CA VAL A 282 -14.04 7.54 9.05
C VAL A 282 -12.72 7.67 9.81
N ASP A 283 -12.14 8.86 9.81
CA ASP A 283 -11.06 9.22 10.73
C ASP A 283 -11.50 9.05 12.20
N LYS A 284 -10.67 8.38 13.01
CA LYS A 284 -11.01 7.98 14.38
C LYS A 284 -11.19 9.12 15.38
N LEU A 285 -10.58 10.29 15.14
CA LEU A 285 -10.63 11.41 16.10
C LEU A 285 -11.70 12.44 15.76
N SER A 286 -11.87 12.73 14.48
CA SER A 286 -12.71 13.79 13.94
C SER A 286 -14.04 13.32 13.35
N GLY A 287 -14.17 12.04 12.97
CA GLY A 287 -15.33 11.52 12.23
C GLY A 287 -15.41 12.00 10.77
N LYS A 288 -14.39 12.72 10.29
CA LYS A 288 -14.33 13.27 8.92
C LYS A 288 -13.78 12.24 7.92
N ASN A 289 -13.71 12.64 6.65
CA ASN A 289 -13.26 11.82 5.53
C ASN A 289 -14.02 10.48 5.45
N ARG A 290 -15.36 10.55 5.51
CA ARG A 290 -16.23 9.38 5.45
C ARG A 290 -16.17 8.75 4.07
N GLN A 291 -15.73 7.50 4.01
CA GLN A 291 -15.58 6.73 2.78
C GLN A 291 -16.50 5.49 2.80
N VAL A 292 -17.00 5.09 1.63
CA VAL A 292 -17.73 3.83 1.45
C VAL A 292 -16.74 2.83 0.88
N ILE A 293 -16.39 1.82 1.68
CA ILE A 293 -15.39 0.81 1.33
C ILE A 293 -16.02 -0.31 0.50
N LEU A 294 -17.23 -0.74 0.89
CA LEU A 294 -17.96 -1.81 0.20
C LEU A 294 -19.44 -1.46 0.10
N LYS A 295 -20.02 -1.68 -1.07
CA LYS A 295 -21.47 -1.60 -1.33
C LYS A 295 -21.97 -3.01 -1.63
N ARG A 296 -23.17 -3.35 -1.16
CA ARG A 296 -23.80 -4.67 -1.35
C ARG A 296 -23.12 -5.88 -0.67
N PRO A 297 -22.64 -5.78 0.59
CA PRO A 297 -22.17 -6.94 1.35
C PRO A 297 -23.30 -7.90 1.79
N GLY A 298 -24.58 -7.55 1.59
CA GLY A 298 -25.72 -8.33 2.05
C GLY A 298 -26.26 -7.82 3.38
N GLN A 299 -26.37 -8.68 4.39
CA GLN A 299 -26.73 -8.33 5.78
C GLN A 299 -25.50 -8.44 6.69
N PRO A 300 -24.60 -7.42 6.71
CA PRO A 300 -23.31 -7.50 7.39
C PRO A 300 -23.45 -7.26 8.91
N PHE A 301 -23.57 -8.33 9.70
CA PHE A 301 -23.70 -8.23 11.16
C PHE A 301 -22.39 -7.84 11.87
N ALA A 302 -21.24 -8.32 11.39
CA ALA A 302 -19.93 -8.12 12.01
C ALA A 302 -18.85 -7.78 10.96
N ILE A 303 -17.78 -7.13 11.40
CA ILE A 303 -16.61 -6.79 10.58
C ILE A 303 -15.33 -7.02 11.35
N LYS A 304 -14.30 -7.47 10.64
CA LYS A 304 -12.91 -7.49 11.07
C LYS A 304 -12.08 -6.95 9.92
N VAL A 305 -11.19 -6.01 10.20
CA VAL A 305 -10.12 -5.61 9.28
C VAL A 305 -8.85 -6.34 9.68
N SER A 306 -8.10 -6.84 8.70
CA SER A 306 -6.79 -7.44 8.86
C SER A 306 -5.92 -7.08 7.67
N PHE A 307 -4.65 -6.81 7.94
CA PHE A 307 -3.64 -6.64 6.91
C PHE A 307 -3.30 -7.98 6.25
N VAL A 308 -2.90 -7.90 4.99
CA VAL A 308 -2.38 -8.98 4.14
C VAL A 308 -0.98 -8.55 3.70
#